data_AF-A0A7C5MQG0-F1
#
_entry.id   AF-A0A7C5MQG0-F1
#
_cell.length_a   1.000
_cell.length_b   1.000
_cell.length_c   1.000
_cell.angle_alpha   90.00
_cell.angle_beta   90.00
_cell.angle_gamma   90.00
#
_symmetry.space_group_name_H-M   'P 1'
#
loop_
_entity.id
_entity.type
_entity.pdbx_description
1 polymer ?
#
loop_
_entity_poly.entity_id
_entity_poly.type
_entity_poly.pdbx_seq_one_letter_code
_entity_poly.pdbx_strand_id
1 'polypeptide(L)' 'MAKRPTPLETGTVAPDFKVKDQDGKELSLADFKGKKVVLFFYPKDNTPGC' A
#
# COMPACT_ATOMS: atom_id res chain seq x y z
N MET A 1 -25.68 0.89 -0.27
CA MET A 1 -24.65 1.13 -1.29
C MET A 1 -23.40 1.63 -0.58
N ALA A 2 -22.25 0.97 -0.73
CA ALA A 2 -21.01 1.43 -0.10
C ALA A 2 -20.58 2.75 -0.75
N LYS A 3 -20.29 3.77 0.07
CA LYS A 3 -19.81 5.08 -0.40
C LYS A 3 -18.44 4.88 -1.07
N ARG A 4 -18.27 5.38 -2.29
CA ARG A 4 -16.97 5.36 -2.97
C ARG A 4 -15.95 6.14 -2.14
N PRO A 5 -14.72 5.61 -1.92
CA PRO A 5 -13.69 6.36 -1.22
C PRO A 5 -13.29 7.59 -2.02
N THR A 6 -13.07 8.70 -1.32
CA THR A 6 -12.56 9.95 -1.88
C THR A 6 -11.07 9.78 -2.22
N PRO A 7 -10.58 10.30 -3.36
CA PRO A 7 -9.15 10.34 -3.65
C PRO A 7 -8.36 11.06 -2.56
N LEU A 8 -7.14 10.59 -2.27
CA LEU A 8 -6.24 11.25 -1.33
C LEU A 8 -5.58 12.45 -2.02
N GLU A 9 -5.52 13.58 -1.31
CA GLU A 9 -4.84 14.79 -1.77
C GLU A 9 -3.39 14.82 -1.26
N THR A 10 -2.53 15.59 -1.95
CA THR A 10 -1.14 15.78 -1.52
C THR A 10 -1.07 16.44 -0.14
N GLY A 11 -0.10 16.03 0.68
CA GLY A 11 0.01 16.50 2.07
C GLY A 11 -0.91 15.77 3.05
N THR A 12 -1.87 14.97 2.58
CA THR A 12 -2.64 14.08 3.45
C THR A 12 -1.72 13.06 4.10
N VAL A 13 -1.85 12.90 5.43
CA VAL A 13 -1.15 11.83 6.14
C VAL A 13 -1.61 10.49 5.55
N ALA A 14 -0.67 9.68 5.08
CA ALA A 14 -0.97 8.37 4.53
C ALA A 14 -1.75 7.53 5.56
N PRO A 15 -2.91 6.94 5.20
CA PRO A 15 -3.62 6.04 6.08
C PRO A 15 -2.74 4.85 6.46
N ASP A 16 -2.84 4.43 7.72
CA ASP A 16 -2.15 3.21 8.14
C ASP A 16 -2.80 1.99 7.46
N PHE A 17 -1.98 0.99 7.18
CA PHE A 17 -2.42 -0.26 6.59
C PHE A 17 -1.56 -1.40 7.12
N LYS A 18 -2.10 -2.60 6.99
CA LYS A 18 -1.46 -3.83 7.38
C LYS A 18 -1.74 -4.89 6.33
N VAL A 19 -0.67 -5.48 5.81
CA VAL A 19 -0.71 -6.47 4.73
C VAL A 19 0.21 -7.63 5.07
N LYS A 20 0.07 -8.72 4.33
CA LYS A 20 1.04 -9.81 4.36
C LYS A 20 1.99 -9.67 3.19
N ASP A 21 3.27 -9.90 3.43
CA ASP A 21 4.26 -10.06 2.37
C ASP A 21 4.18 -11.46 1.73
N GLN A 22 5.11 -11.75 0.82
CA GLN A 22 5.18 -13.02 0.09
C GLN A 22 5.41 -14.25 1.00
N ASP A 23 5.99 -14.04 2.18
CA ASP A 23 6.28 -15.10 3.16
C ASP A 23 5.16 -15.18 4.22
N GLY A 24 4.09 -14.40 4.06
CA GLY A 24 2.96 -14.35 4.97
C GLY A 24 3.23 -13.54 6.24
N LYS A 25 4.39 -12.88 6.33
CA LYS A 25 4.72 -12.01 7.46
C LYS A 25 3.92 -10.72 7.36
N GLU A 26 3.40 -10.30 8.51
CA GLU A 26 2.66 -9.06 8.61
C GLU A 26 3.58 -7.84 8.53
N LEU A 27 3.23 -6.90 7.68
CA LEU A 27 3.89 -5.61 7.51
C LEU A 27 2.85 -4.49 7.62
N SER A 28 3.25 -3.40 8.27
CA SER A 28 2.47 -2.18 8.39
C SER A 28 3.23 -0.96 7.86
N LEU A 29 2.53 0.12 7.55
CA LEU A 29 3.20 1.38 7.18
C LEU A 29 4.08 1.90 8.32
N ALA A 30 3.67 1.68 9.57
CA ALA A 30 4.39 2.10 10.75
C ALA A 30 5.80 1.47 10.88
N ASP A 31 6.01 0.28 10.32
CA ASP A 31 7.32 -0.40 10.33
C ASP A 31 8.39 0.36 9.52
N PHE A 32 7.98 1.29 8.64
CA PHE A 32 8.86 2.10 7.80
C PHE A 32 9.03 3.54 8.29
N LYS A 33 8.66 3.86 9.54
CA LYS A 33 8.82 5.21 10.11
C LYS A 33 10.24 5.74 9.94
N GLY A 34 10.34 7.01 9.53
CA GLY A 34 11.62 7.68 9.27
C GLY A 34 12.24 7.40 7.90
N LYS A 35 11.63 6.55 7.07
CA LYS A 35 12.05 6.29 5.69
C LYS A 35 11.09 6.94 4.69
N LYS A 36 11.61 7.29 3.52
CA LYS A 36 10.76 7.62 2.36
C LYS A 36 10.24 6.31 1.76
N VAL A 37 8.93 6.22 1.55
CA VAL A 37 8.25 5.02 1.05
C VAL A 37 7.50 5.38 -0.23
N VAL A 38 7.59 4.50 -1.23
CA VAL A 38 6.76 4.54 -2.43
C VAL A 38 5.84 3.34 -2.38
N LEU A 39 4.52 3.56 -2.40
CA LEU A 39 3.52 2.50 -2.46
C LEU A 39 3.03 2.36 -3.90
N PHE A 40 3.26 1.19 -4.49
CA PHE A 40 2.90 0.91 -5.87
C PHE A 40 1.85 -0.19 -5.92
N PHE A 41 0.69 0.12 -6.51
CA PHE A 41 -0.41 -0.84 -6.71
C PHE A 41 -0.37 -1.35 -8.14
N TYR A 42 -0.37 -2.66 -8.30
CA TYR A 42 -0.41 -3.31 -9.60
C TYR A 42 -1.36 -4.52 -9.56
N PRO A 43 -2.02 -4.90 -10.66
CA PRO A 43 -3.08 -5.89 -10.63
C PRO A 43 -2.60 -7.31 -10.32
N LYS A 44 -1.41 -7.67 -10.82
CA LYS A 44 -0.88 -9.03 -10.72
C LYS A 44 0.64 -9.05 -10.95
N ASP A 45 1.32 -9.90 -10.19
CA ASP A 45 2.74 -10.21 -10.37
C ASP A 45 2.94 -11.37 -11.36
N ASN A 46 4.14 -11.54 -11.90
CA ASN A 46 4.52 -12.66 -12.77
C ASN A 46 3.62 -12.80 -14.02
N THR A 47 3.35 -11.70 -14.72
CA THR A 47 2.65 -11.71 -16.00
C THR A 47 3.63 -11.87 -17.17
N PRO A 48 3.28 -12.57 -18.28
CA PRO A 48 4.16 -12.67 -19.44
C PRO A 48 4.51 -11.27 -19.98
N GLY A 49 5.81 -10.96 -20.04
CA GLY A 49 6.31 -9.65 -20.46
C GLY A 49 6.90 -8.78 -19.34
N CYS A 50 6.92 -9.27 -18.10
CA CYS A 50 7.67 -8.70 -16.98
C CYS A 50 8.57 -9.78 -16.35
#